data_AF-A0A6B2SYG5-F1
#
_entry.id   AF-A0A6B2SYG5-F1
#
_cell.length_a   1.000
_cell.length_b   1.000
_cell.length_c   1.000
_cell.angle_alpha   90.00
_cell.angle_beta   90.00
_cell.angle_gamma   90.00
#
_symmetry.space_group_name_H-M   'P 1'
#
loop_
_entity.id
_entity.type
_entity.pdbx_description
1 polymer ?
#
loop_
_entity_poly.entity_id
_entity_poly.type
_entity_poly.pdbx_seq_one_letter_code
_entity_poly.pdbx_strand_id
1 'polypeptide(L)'
;MSKQELVVLGQDDEDGSGCCPTLLSAPMGQDRAEELAKVFKALGDPVRLRLLSMIASRDGGEICVCDLTPAFDLSQPTISHHLKLLKQAGLIDSERRGTWVYYRLLPATTDQLAAVLARPQDSARQSPTDPAGVSS
;
A
#
# COMPACT_ATOMS: atom_id res chain seq x y z
N MET A 1 -15.99 -30.52 2.57
CA MET A 1 -15.33 -29.30 3.07
C MET A 1 -16.40 -28.23 3.16
N SER A 2 -16.93 -27.98 4.36
CA SER A 2 -18.07 -27.09 4.59
C SER A 2 -17.79 -25.69 4.08
N LYS A 3 -18.56 -25.26 3.06
CA LYS A 3 -18.61 -23.87 2.62
C LYS A 3 -19.46 -23.15 3.66
N GLN A 4 -18.80 -22.56 4.66
CA GLN A 4 -19.50 -21.69 5.61
C GLN A 4 -19.98 -20.46 4.86
N GLU A 5 -21.29 -20.39 4.66
CA GLU A 5 -22.01 -19.27 4.10
C GLU A 5 -21.97 -18.14 5.13
N LEU A 6 -21.04 -17.21 4.92
CA LEU A 6 -20.94 -16.01 5.73
C LEU A 6 -22.10 -15.09 5.30
N VAL A 7 -23.05 -14.87 6.21
CA VAL A 7 -24.12 -13.89 6.03
C VAL A 7 -23.49 -12.51 5.97
N VAL A 8 -23.41 -11.95 4.76
CA VAL A 8 -23.07 -10.54 4.53
C VAL A 8 -24.29 -9.72 4.94
N LEU A 9 -24.28 -9.22 6.17
CA LEU A 9 -25.25 -8.23 6.61
C LEU A 9 -24.87 -6.86 6.03
N GLY A 10 -25.82 -6.26 5.30
CA GLY A 10 -25.91 -4.81 5.12
C GLY A 10 -25.09 -4.22 3.96
N GLN A 11 -25.68 -4.24 2.77
CA GLN A 11 -25.56 -3.09 1.86
C GLN A 11 -26.69 -2.14 2.23
N ASP A 12 -26.36 -1.09 2.97
CA ASP A 12 -27.08 0.18 2.92
C ASP A 12 -26.00 1.26 2.78
N ASP A 13 -25.80 1.69 1.54
CA ASP A 13 -25.14 2.96 1.22
C ASP A 13 -25.94 4.12 1.85
N GLU A 14 -25.26 5.26 2.09
CA GLU A 14 -25.76 6.56 2.58
C GLU A 14 -25.64 6.84 4.09
N ASP A 15 -24.41 7.10 4.57
CA ASP A 15 -24.18 8.16 5.56
C ASP A 15 -22.83 8.86 5.33
N GLY A 16 -22.84 10.19 5.42
CA GLY A 16 -21.76 11.12 5.08
C GLY A 16 -20.58 11.13 6.05
N SER A 17 -20.11 9.94 6.45
CA SER A 17 -18.88 9.70 7.20
C SER A 17 -18.37 8.29 6.91
N GLY A 18 -18.21 7.97 5.62
CA GLY A 18 -17.85 6.64 5.11
C GLY A 18 -16.42 6.23 5.46
N CYS A 19 -16.23 5.68 6.66
CA CYS A 19 -15.02 4.92 6.96
C CYS A 19 -15.20 3.54 6.33
N CYS A 20 -14.57 3.31 5.17
CA CYS A 20 -14.46 1.95 4.63
C CYS A 20 -13.88 1.05 5.73
N PRO A 21 -14.52 -0.09 6.05
CA PRO A 21 -14.01 -0.97 7.10
C PRO A 21 -12.59 -1.40 6.75
N THR A 22 -11.68 -1.23 7.71
CA THR A 22 -10.30 -1.75 7.60
C THR A 22 -10.33 -3.28 7.65
N LEU A 23 -9.22 -3.92 7.26
CA LEU A 23 -9.07 -5.37 7.36
C LEU A 23 -9.34 -5.90 8.78
N LEU A 24 -9.17 -5.05 9.80
CA LEU A 24 -9.28 -5.40 11.22
C LEU A 24 -10.63 -5.02 11.85
N SER A 25 -11.52 -4.34 11.11
CA SER A 25 -12.77 -3.78 11.67
C SER A 25 -14.02 -4.53 11.25
N ALA A 26 -14.06 -5.06 10.04
CA ALA A 26 -15.20 -5.85 9.55
C ALA A 26 -14.79 -6.78 8.39
N PRO A 27 -15.56 -7.82 8.08
CA PRO A 27 -15.37 -8.62 6.87
C PRO A 27 -15.44 -7.75 5.61
N MET A 28 -14.57 -8.02 4.64
CA MET A 28 -14.57 -7.34 3.33
C MET A 28 -15.22 -8.20 2.25
N GLY A 29 -15.81 -7.54 1.25
CA GLY A 29 -16.36 -8.20 0.07
C GLY A 29 -15.28 -8.85 -0.81
N GLN A 30 -15.69 -9.85 -1.59
CA GLN A 30 -14.81 -10.64 -2.46
C GLN A 30 -14.02 -9.77 -3.45
N ASP A 31 -14.69 -8.87 -4.17
CA ASP A 31 -14.05 -8.02 -5.18
C ASP A 31 -12.94 -7.16 -4.58
N ARG A 32 -13.19 -6.60 -3.40
CA ARG A 32 -12.22 -5.80 -2.66
C ARG A 32 -11.02 -6.64 -2.19
N ALA A 33 -11.28 -7.86 -1.73
CA ALA A 33 -10.21 -8.79 -1.37
C ALA A 33 -9.34 -9.15 -2.58
N GLU A 34 -9.93 -9.36 -3.75
CA GLU A 34 -9.21 -9.65 -4.99
C GLU A 34 -8.35 -8.48 -5.47
N GLU A 35 -8.84 -7.24 -5.36
CA GLU A 35 -8.06 -6.03 -5.64
C GLU A 35 -6.84 -5.93 -4.73
N LEU A 36 -7.04 -6.03 -3.42
CA LEU A 36 -5.95 -5.95 -2.44
C LEU A 36 -4.96 -7.10 -2.61
N ALA A 37 -5.44 -8.31 -2.90
CA ALA A 37 -4.59 -9.47 -3.13
C ALA A 37 -3.62 -9.26 -4.32
N LYS A 38 -4.04 -8.56 -5.39
CA LYS A 38 -3.14 -8.22 -6.50
C LYS A 38 -1.98 -7.34 -6.02
N VAL A 39 -2.26 -6.36 -5.17
CA VAL A 39 -1.25 -5.44 -4.64
C VAL A 39 -0.33 -6.16 -3.64
N PHE A 40 -0.89 -6.94 -2.71
CA PHE A 40 -0.10 -7.75 -1.78
C PHE A 40 0.78 -8.78 -2.50
N LYS A 41 0.29 -9.39 -3.59
CA LYS A 41 1.10 -10.29 -4.41
C LYS A 41 2.27 -9.57 -5.09
N ALA A 42 2.09 -8.32 -5.50
CA ALA A 42 3.19 -7.51 -6.02
C ALA A 42 4.20 -7.17 -4.92
N LEU A 43 3.75 -6.91 -3.68
CA LEU A 43 4.63 -6.66 -2.54
C LEU A 43 5.22 -7.92 -1.90
N GLY A 44 4.68 -9.10 -2.16
CA GLY A 44 5.12 -10.37 -1.55
C GLY A 44 6.46 -10.92 -2.06
N ASP A 45 7.25 -10.12 -2.79
CA ASP A 45 8.51 -10.53 -3.40
C ASP A 45 9.64 -9.59 -2.97
N PRO A 46 10.79 -10.13 -2.54
CA PRO A 46 11.86 -9.35 -1.95
C PRO A 46 12.51 -8.39 -2.95
N VAL A 47 12.61 -8.76 -4.23
CA VAL A 47 13.18 -7.90 -5.27
C VAL A 47 12.24 -6.72 -5.53
N ARG A 48 10.93 -6.98 -5.64
CA ARG A 48 9.92 -5.94 -5.84
C ARG A 48 9.82 -4.99 -4.65
N LEU A 49 9.89 -5.48 -3.42
CA LEU A 49 9.93 -4.63 -2.23
C LEU A 49 11.15 -3.71 -2.23
N ARG A 50 12.33 -4.26 -2.55
CA ARG A 50 13.56 -3.49 -2.58
C ARG A 50 13.55 -2.44 -3.70
N LEU A 51 13.05 -2.79 -4.89
CA LEU A 51 12.83 -1.85 -5.99
C LEU A 51 11.89 -0.71 -5.57
N LEU A 52 10.73 -1.04 -4.99
CA LEU A 52 9.76 -0.04 -4.53
C LEU A 52 10.37 0.87 -3.45
N SER A 53 11.12 0.30 -2.50
CA SER A 53 11.81 1.07 -1.46
C SER A 53 12.81 2.06 -2.07
N MET A 54 13.59 1.65 -3.08
CA MET A 54 14.55 2.53 -3.76
C MET A 54 13.84 3.65 -4.53
N ILE A 55 12.71 3.35 -5.18
CA ILE A 55 11.90 4.36 -5.88
C ILE A 55 11.29 5.36 -4.89
N ALA A 56 10.69 4.87 -3.81
CA ALA A 56 9.98 5.67 -2.81
C ALA A 56 10.91 6.57 -1.97
N SER A 57 12.16 6.16 -1.79
CA SER A 57 13.15 6.90 -0.99
C SER A 57 14.05 7.81 -1.81
N ARG A 58 13.86 7.90 -3.13
CA ARG A 58 14.71 8.73 -3.99
C ARG A 58 14.39 10.21 -3.81
N ASP A 59 15.41 10.99 -3.46
CA ASP A 59 15.35 12.45 -3.48
C ASP A 59 15.00 12.94 -4.90
N GLY A 60 13.96 13.76 -5.00
CA GLY A 60 13.42 14.25 -6.28
C GLY A 60 12.20 13.49 -6.82
N GLY A 61 11.78 12.40 -6.16
CA GLY A 61 10.50 11.74 -6.43
C GLY A 61 10.46 10.79 -7.63
N GLU A 62 11.58 10.64 -8.35
CA GLU A 62 11.71 9.68 -9.44
C GLU A 62 13.15 9.14 -9.58
N ILE A 63 13.29 7.96 -10.19
CA ILE A 63 14.58 7.29 -10.38
C ILE A 63 14.68 6.66 -11.77
N CYS A 64 15.84 6.77 -12.41
CA CYS A 64 16.10 6.12 -13.69
C CYS A 64 16.29 4.60 -13.51
N VAL A 65 15.84 3.80 -14.48
CA VAL A 65 16.09 2.35 -14.51
C VAL A 65 17.57 1.97 -14.42
N CYS A 66 18.45 2.85 -14.93
CA CYS A 66 19.89 2.67 -14.93
C CYS A 66 20.51 2.82 -13.54
N ASP A 67 19.85 3.56 -12.66
CA ASP A 67 20.26 3.71 -11.26
C ASP A 67 19.71 2.56 -10.40
N LEU A 68 18.61 1.93 -10.84
CA LEU A 68 18.00 0.79 -10.14
C LEU A 68 18.75 -0.52 -10.40
N THR A 69 19.05 -0.81 -11.67
CA THR A 69 19.57 -2.12 -12.11
C THR A 69 20.87 -2.53 -11.39
N PRO A 70 21.87 -1.66 -11.18
CA PRO A 70 23.13 -2.03 -10.53
C PRO A 70 23.01 -2.53 -9.08
N ALA A 71 21.87 -2.27 -8.40
CA ALA A 71 21.65 -2.72 -7.03
C ALA A 71 21.29 -4.21 -6.91
N PHE A 72 21.14 -4.91 -8.05
CA PHE A 72 20.69 -6.29 -8.12
C PHE A 72 21.64 -7.12 -9.00
N ASP A 73 21.92 -8.34 -8.57
CA ASP A 73 22.60 -9.35 -9.40
C ASP A 73 21.57 -10.08 -10.27
N LEU A 74 20.85 -9.32 -11.09
CA LEU A 74 19.76 -9.81 -11.94
C LEU A 74 19.87 -9.24 -13.35
N SER A 75 19.37 -9.99 -14.32
CA SER A 75 19.31 -9.53 -15.70
C SER A 75 18.34 -8.35 -15.86
N GLN A 76 18.61 -7.47 -16.83
CA GLN A 76 17.72 -6.36 -17.17
C GLN A 76 16.28 -6.81 -17.52
N PRO A 77 16.07 -7.92 -18.27
CA PRO A 77 14.73 -8.46 -18.49
C PRO A 77 13.99 -8.82 -17.19
N THR A 78 14.70 -9.38 -16.22
CA THR A 78 14.13 -9.73 -14.90
C THR A 78 13.72 -8.48 -14.13
N ILE A 79 14.56 -7.45 -14.08
CA ILE A 79 14.23 -6.17 -13.43
C ILE A 79 13.04 -5.49 -14.13
N SER A 80 13.03 -5.48 -15.46
CA SER A 80 11.91 -4.92 -16.24
C SER A 80 10.59 -5.65 -15.95
N HIS A 81 10.64 -6.98 -15.79
CA HIS A 81 9.48 -7.77 -15.41
C HIS A 81 8.96 -7.37 -14.02
N HIS A 82 9.84 -7.23 -13.03
CA HIS A 82 9.47 -6.78 -11.69
C HIS A 82 8.85 -5.38 -11.68
N LEU A 83 9.43 -4.43 -12.42
CA LEU A 83 8.90 -3.07 -12.57
C LEU A 83 7.52 -3.06 -13.26
N LYS A 84 7.31 -3.93 -14.25
CA LYS A 84 6.01 -4.11 -14.90
C LYS A 84 4.95 -4.59 -13.90
N LEU A 85 5.28 -5.58 -13.06
CA LEU A 85 4.35 -6.09 -12.05
C LEU A 85 4.00 -5.03 -11.00
N LEU A 86 4.98 -4.24 -10.54
CA LEU A 86 4.74 -3.12 -9.63
C LEU A 86 3.82 -2.06 -10.28
N LYS A 87 4.04 -1.74 -11.56
CA LYS A 87 3.19 -0.81 -12.31
C LYS A 87 1.77 -1.34 -12.48
N GLN A 88 1.62 -2.63 -12.82
CA GLN A 88 0.31 -3.28 -12.96
C GLN A 88 -0.47 -3.32 -11.64
N ALA A 89 0.23 -3.35 -10.50
CA ALA A 89 -0.37 -3.24 -9.17
C ALA A 89 -0.69 -1.79 -8.75
N GLY A 90 -0.41 -0.79 -9.61
CA GLY A 90 -0.67 0.62 -9.31
C GLY A 90 0.31 1.25 -8.31
N LEU A 91 1.39 0.57 -7.94
CA LEU A 91 2.33 1.08 -6.94
C LEU A 91 3.29 2.13 -7.50
N ILE A 92 3.59 2.05 -8.80
CA ILE A 92 4.52 2.94 -9.47
C ILE A 92 3.98 3.35 -10.84
N ASP A 93 4.46 4.48 -11.33
CA ASP A 93 4.31 4.88 -12.73
C ASP A 93 5.69 5.01 -13.39
N SER A 94 5.69 5.11 -14.72
CA SER A 94 6.89 5.21 -15.53
C SER A 94 6.77 6.29 -16.60
N GLU A 95 7.80 7.10 -16.77
CA GLU A 95 7.90 8.10 -17.82
C GLU A 95 9.14 7.84 -18.68
N ARG A 96 8.98 7.84 -20.01
CA ARG A 96 10.11 7.70 -20.94
C ARG A 96 10.60 9.07 -21.37
N ARG A 97 11.88 9.36 -21.12
CA ARG A 97 12.56 10.60 -21.51
C ARG A 97 13.74 10.27 -22.42
N GLY A 98 13.50 10.31 -23.72
CA GLY A 98 14.44 9.86 -24.75
C GLY A 98 14.71 8.36 -24.68
N THR A 99 15.96 7.97 -24.44
CA THR A 99 16.38 6.56 -24.32
C THR A 99 16.11 5.99 -22.93
N TRP A 100 15.91 6.84 -21.92
CA TRP A 100 15.82 6.43 -20.52
C TRP A 100 14.38 6.35 -20.04
N VAL A 101 14.14 5.49 -19.05
CA VAL A 101 12.84 5.35 -18.38
C VAL A 101 13.02 5.66 -16.91
N TYR A 102 12.19 6.56 -16.41
CA TYR A 102 12.12 6.99 -15.03
C TYR A 102 10.90 6.38 -14.36
N TYR A 103 11.04 6.00 -13.09
CA TYR A 103 9.98 5.44 -12.28
C TYR A 103 9.73 6.31 -11.06
N ARG A 104 8.46 6.45 -10.69
CA ARG A 104 8.01 7.22 -9.52
C ARG A 104 6.96 6.44 -8.74
N LEU A 105 6.90 6.68 -7.44
CA LEU A 105 5.86 6.12 -6.58
C LEU A 105 4.49 6.73 -6.92
N LEU A 106 3.42 5.94 -6.78
CA LEU A 106 2.05 6.42 -6.76
C LEU A 106 1.51 6.40 -5.31
N PRO A 107 1.49 7.55 -4.60
CA PRO A 107 1.16 7.60 -3.17
C PRO A 107 -0.23 7.05 -2.84
N ALA A 108 -1.21 7.29 -3.70
CA ALA A 108 -2.59 6.87 -3.47
C ALA A 108 -2.74 5.36 -3.15
N THR A 109 -1.97 4.50 -3.81
CA THR A 109 -2.03 3.05 -3.56
C THR A 109 -1.36 2.69 -2.24
N THR A 110 -0.24 3.33 -1.88
CA THR A 110 0.40 3.10 -0.58
C THR A 110 -0.44 3.63 0.58
N ASP A 111 -1.09 4.78 0.41
CA ASP A 111 -1.98 5.37 1.41
C ASP A 111 -3.20 4.47 1.64
N GLN A 112 -3.76 3.92 0.56
CA GLN A 112 -4.84 2.95 0.65
C GLN A 112 -4.44 1.67 1.40
N LEU A 113 -3.25 1.13 1.14
CA LEU A 113 -2.75 -0.05 1.87
C LEU A 113 -2.54 0.26 3.36
N ALA A 114 -1.97 1.42 3.67
CA ALA A 114 -1.77 1.87 5.04
C ALA A 114 -3.10 1.98 5.79
N ALA A 115 -4.13 2.56 5.15
CA ALA A 115 -5.47 2.65 5.71
C ALA A 115 -6.11 1.27 5.93
N VAL A 116 -5.97 0.34 4.98
CA VAL A 116 -6.52 -1.03 5.10
C VAL A 116 -5.90 -1.80 6.26
N LEU A 117 -4.61 -1.62 6.51
CA LEU A 117 -3.86 -2.30 7.57
C LEU A 117 -3.85 -1.52 8.91
N ALA A 118 -4.42 -0.32 8.94
CA ALA A 118 -4.44 0.51 10.13
C ALA A 118 -5.21 -0.18 11.25
N ARG A 119 -4.57 -0.29 12.42
CA ARG A 119 -5.26 -0.73 13.62
C ARG A 119 -6.26 0.36 14.03
N PRO A 120 -7.54 0.00 14.29
CA PRO A 120 -8.47 0.92 14.93
C PRO A 120 -7.82 1.41 16.22
N GLN A 121 -7.59 2.72 16.32
CA GLN A 121 -7.07 3.30 17.54
C GLN A 121 -8.16 3.12 18.60
N ASP A 122 -7.84 2.35 19.64
CA ASP A 122 -8.71 2.20 20.80
C ASP A 122 -8.63 3.53 21.55
N SER A 123 -9.51 4.48 21.23
CA SER A 123 -9.56 5.84 21.81
C SER A 123 -9.74 5.86 23.34
N ALA A 124 -9.76 4.70 24.02
CA ALA A 124 -9.95 4.54 25.44
C ALA A 124 -8.66 4.59 26.31
N ARG A 125 -7.46 4.88 25.77
CA ARG A 125 -6.22 4.96 26.57
C ARG A 125 -5.52 6.31 26.65
N GLN A 126 -6.02 7.35 25.99
CA GLN A 126 -5.50 8.70 26.18
C GLN A 126 -6.40 9.46 27.14
N SER A 127 -6.30 9.13 28.42
CA SER A 127 -6.70 10.08 29.46
C SER A 127 -5.81 11.32 29.33
N PRO A 128 -6.36 12.55 29.37
CA PRO A 128 -5.56 13.74 29.49
C PRO A 128 -4.78 13.63 30.80
N THR A 129 -3.45 13.68 30.73
CA THR A 129 -2.67 14.03 31.93
C THR A 129 -2.95 15.50 32.18
N ASP A 130 -3.94 15.78 33.03
CA ASP A 130 -4.13 17.10 33.61
C ASP A 130 -2.89 17.42 34.47
N PRO A 131 -2.13 18.49 34.18
CA PRO A 131 -1.16 18.99 35.12
C PRO A 131 -1.92 19.82 36.16
N ALA A 132 -2.47 19.16 37.18
CA ALA A 132 -2.92 19.85 38.39
C ALA A 132 -1.68 20.38 39.14
N GLY A 133 -1.24 21.58 38.79
CA GLY A 133 -0.51 22.43 39.71
C GLY A 133 -1.45 22.97 40.78
N VAL A 134 -0.99 23.00 42.03
CA VAL A 134 -1.31 23.92 43.14
C VAL A 134 -0.33 23.52 44.25
N SER A 135 0.80 24.23 44.41
CA SER A 135 0.99 25.32 45.39
C SER A 135 0.55 24.97 46.81
N SER A 136 1.50 24.59 47.68
CA SER A 136 1.88 25.32 48.92
C SER A 136 2.98 24.56 49.65
#